data_AF-A0A813F026-F1
#
_entry.id   AF-A0A813F026-F1
#
_cell.length_a   1.000
_cell.length_b   1.000
_cell.length_c   1.000
_cell.angle_alpha   90.00
_cell.angle_beta   90.00
_cell.angle_gamma   90.00
#
_symmetry.space_group_name_H-M   'P 1'
#
loop_
_entity.id
_entity.type
_entity.pdbx_description
1 polymer ?
#
loop_
_entity_poly.entity_id
_entity_poly.type
_entity_poly.pdbx_seq_one_letter_code
_entity_poly.pdbx_strand_id
1 'polypeptide(L)'
;MHGWLLAVRLLLCLVISLGQTPPPLIRGPNQQWRIINAEPIVGWWAVAELEFHTLASCNEIVTGSPLASGWVKISTSGQHFPTFAFDAVSTTDLTKAWWSLCGYDLGQPGDPLTYGSGCAIGEAWIGLESAERDFDVKCVRVLQVPNATHSVGTIGLDRWDGSQWVRVRTFPGADAVDADGRFL
;
A
#
# COMPACT_ATOMS: atom_id res chain seq x y z
N MET A 1 55.31 -48.95 -22.07
CA MET A 1 54.87 -47.55 -21.90
C MET A 1 53.37 -47.51 -22.11
N HIS A 2 52.59 -47.69 -21.03
CA HIS A 2 51.12 -47.70 -21.08
C HIS A 2 50.61 -46.50 -20.29
N GLY A 3 50.07 -45.51 -21.00
CA GLY A 3 49.50 -44.30 -20.43
C GLY A 3 48.06 -44.54 -19.97
N TRP A 4 47.78 -44.20 -18.71
CA TRP A 4 46.44 -44.23 -18.14
C TRP A 4 45.77 -42.86 -18.34
N LEU A 5 44.60 -42.87 -18.99
CA LEU A 5 43.69 -41.73 -19.10
C LEU A 5 42.90 -41.59 -17.80
N LEU A 6 43.14 -40.50 -17.06
CA LEU A 6 42.33 -40.07 -15.93
C LEU A 6 41.07 -39.35 -16.46
N ALA A 7 39.94 -40.04 -16.42
CA ALA A 7 38.62 -39.45 -16.68
C ALA A 7 38.13 -38.70 -15.44
N VAL A 8 38.20 -37.38 -15.47
CA VAL A 8 37.60 -36.48 -14.47
C VAL A 8 36.08 -36.52 -14.65
N ARG A 9 35.37 -37.23 -13.76
CA ARG A 9 33.90 -37.17 -13.68
C ARG A 9 33.50 -35.87 -12.96
N LEU A 10 33.16 -34.85 -13.74
CA LEU A 10 32.37 -33.71 -13.28
C LEU A 10 30.96 -34.22 -12.93
N LEU A 11 30.65 -34.38 -11.64
CA LEU A 11 29.26 -34.50 -11.20
C LEU A 11 28.61 -33.12 -11.25
N LEU A 12 27.91 -32.82 -12.34
CA LEU A 12 26.95 -31.73 -12.39
C LEU A 12 25.78 -32.11 -11.45
N CYS A 13 25.71 -31.49 -10.28
CA CYS A 13 24.58 -31.62 -9.38
C CYS A 13 23.42 -30.77 -9.95
N LEU A 14 22.71 -31.33 -10.93
CA LEU A 14 21.49 -30.75 -11.49
C LEU A 14 20.39 -30.92 -10.44
N VAL A 15 20.24 -29.95 -9.54
CA VAL A 15 19.06 -29.86 -8.67
C VAL A 15 17.89 -29.49 -9.56
N ILE A 16 17.17 -30.51 -10.03
CA ILE A 16 15.85 -30.35 -10.64
C ILE A 16 14.94 -29.84 -9.52
N SER A 17 14.85 -28.52 -9.39
CA SER A 17 13.86 -27.87 -8.55
C SER A 17 12.50 -28.13 -9.21
N LEU A 18 11.87 -29.24 -8.81
CA LEU A 18 10.46 -29.48 -9.07
C LEU A 18 9.71 -28.27 -8.52
N GLY A 19 8.95 -27.58 -9.37
CA GLY A 19 8.29 -26.30 -9.09
C GLY A 19 7.26 -26.36 -7.96
N GLN A 20 7.72 -26.60 -6.75
CA GLN A 20 6.98 -26.34 -5.54
C GLN A 20 6.88 -24.83 -5.42
N THR A 21 5.70 -24.29 -5.73
CA THR A 21 5.37 -22.94 -5.31
C THR A 21 5.64 -22.87 -3.81
N PRO A 22 6.45 -21.92 -3.32
CA PRO A 22 6.64 -21.78 -1.89
C PRO A 22 5.26 -21.71 -1.21
N PRO A 23 5.06 -22.38 -0.07
CA PRO A 23 3.79 -22.31 0.64
C PRO A 23 3.42 -20.83 0.84
N PRO A 24 2.11 -20.48 0.78
CA PRO A 24 1.69 -19.12 1.07
C PRO A 24 2.31 -18.71 2.41
N LEU A 25 3.06 -17.61 2.42
CA LEU A 25 3.66 -17.11 3.64
C LEU A 25 2.51 -16.84 4.62
N ILE A 26 2.43 -17.65 5.68
CA ILE A 26 1.50 -17.37 6.79
C ILE A 26 2.01 -16.09 7.42
N ARG A 27 1.25 -15.02 7.24
CA ARG A 27 1.64 -13.68 7.70
C ARG A 27 1.47 -13.59 9.20
N GLY A 28 2.53 -13.16 9.87
CA GLY A 28 2.51 -12.97 11.31
C GLY A 28 1.54 -11.86 11.70
N PRO A 29 1.07 -11.85 12.96
CA PRO A 29 0.43 -10.67 13.53
C PRO A 29 1.38 -9.46 13.42
N ASN A 30 0.84 -8.25 13.28
CA ASN A 30 1.61 -6.99 13.26
C ASN A 30 2.60 -6.83 12.08
N GLN A 31 2.53 -7.65 11.04
CA GLN A 31 3.33 -7.48 9.82
C GLN A 31 2.64 -6.60 8.78
N GLN A 32 1.36 -6.28 8.97
CA GLN A 32 0.58 -5.46 8.04
C GLN A 32 -0.17 -4.38 8.79
N TRP A 33 -0.08 -3.17 8.26
CA TRP A 33 -0.76 -1.98 8.75
C TRP A 33 -1.36 -1.22 7.57
N ARG A 34 -2.51 -0.60 7.79
CA ARG A 34 -3.17 0.21 6.76
C ARG A 34 -3.88 1.40 7.36
N ILE A 35 -3.96 2.47 6.58
CA ILE A 35 -4.93 3.53 6.78
C ILE A 35 -6.18 3.23 5.98
N ILE A 36 -7.32 3.66 6.51
CA ILE A 36 -8.65 3.39 5.94
C ILE A 36 -9.51 4.65 6.05
N ASN A 37 -10.35 4.91 5.05
CA ASN A 37 -11.26 6.04 5.10
C ASN A 37 -12.31 5.81 6.20
N ALA A 38 -12.34 6.67 7.21
CA ALA A 38 -13.29 6.57 8.33
C ALA A 38 -14.58 7.38 8.10
N GLU A 39 -14.74 7.93 6.90
CA GLU A 39 -15.89 8.69 6.43
C GLU A 39 -16.07 8.46 4.91
N PRO A 40 -17.26 8.69 4.35
CA PRO A 40 -17.47 8.51 2.92
C PRO A 40 -16.70 9.56 2.11
N ILE A 41 -16.29 9.18 0.91
CA ILE A 41 -15.54 10.01 -0.03
C ILE A 41 -16.44 10.28 -1.23
N VAL A 42 -16.46 11.51 -1.76
CA VAL A 42 -17.31 11.85 -2.91
C VAL A 42 -16.76 11.26 -4.22
N GLY A 43 -15.45 11.33 -4.42
CA GLY A 43 -14.74 10.70 -5.54
C GLY A 43 -13.86 9.54 -5.06
N TRP A 44 -12.74 9.33 -5.75
CA TRP A 44 -11.71 8.38 -5.29
C TRP A 44 -10.89 8.97 -4.16
N TRP A 45 -10.47 8.16 -3.19
CA TRP A 45 -9.44 8.58 -2.25
C TRP A 45 -8.09 8.67 -2.95
N ALA A 46 -7.37 9.78 -2.80
CA ALA A 46 -6.03 9.91 -3.32
C ALA A 46 -5.01 10.31 -2.25
N VAL A 47 -3.98 9.47 -2.10
CA VAL A 47 -2.88 9.63 -1.13
C VAL A 47 -1.58 9.80 -1.92
N ALA A 48 -0.97 10.97 -1.76
CA ALA A 48 0.30 11.34 -2.40
C ALA A 48 1.50 10.75 -1.65
N GLU A 49 1.48 10.72 -0.32
CA GLU A 49 2.56 10.13 0.49
C GLU A 49 1.97 9.51 1.76
N LEU A 50 2.54 8.40 2.21
CA LEU A 50 2.19 7.69 3.42
C LEU A 50 3.44 7.09 4.06
N GLU A 51 3.71 7.48 5.30
CA GLU A 51 4.79 6.94 6.09
C GLU A 51 4.24 6.28 7.36
N PHE A 52 4.70 5.05 7.64
CA PHE A 52 4.52 4.41 8.94
C PHE A 52 5.81 4.50 9.74
N HIS A 53 5.69 4.81 11.04
CA HIS A 53 6.84 4.99 11.92
C HIS A 53 6.74 4.15 13.19
N THR A 54 7.85 3.54 13.61
CA THR A 54 7.94 2.75 14.86
C THR A 54 8.17 3.60 16.11
N LEU A 55 8.55 4.87 15.92
CA LEU A 55 8.76 5.83 17.01
C LEU A 55 7.68 6.90 17.01
N ALA A 56 7.27 7.33 18.21
CA ALA A 56 6.28 8.40 18.39
C ALA A 56 6.76 9.76 17.84
N SER A 57 8.07 9.93 17.64
CA SER A 57 8.65 11.14 17.04
C SER A 57 8.61 11.15 15.51
N CYS A 58 8.13 10.08 14.86
CA CYS A 58 8.05 9.96 13.41
C CYS A 58 9.41 10.10 12.69
N ASN A 59 10.46 9.50 13.27
CA ASN A 59 11.83 9.59 12.75
C ASN A 59 12.41 8.24 12.30
N GLU A 60 11.67 7.14 12.44
CA GLU A 60 12.09 5.80 12.00
C GLU A 60 11.00 5.22 11.10
N ILE A 61 11.20 5.40 9.78
CA ILE A 61 10.27 4.95 8.74
C ILE A 61 10.34 3.42 8.61
N VAL A 62 9.18 2.80 8.49
CA VAL A 62 9.04 1.38 8.15
C VAL A 62 9.00 1.24 6.64
N THR A 63 9.81 0.31 6.11
CA THR A 63 9.81 -0.08 4.70
C THR A 63 9.14 -1.43 4.51
N GLY A 64 8.57 -1.66 3.33
CA GLY A 64 7.82 -2.87 3.03
C GLY A 64 7.18 -2.85 1.64
N SER A 65 6.31 -3.83 1.40
CA SER A 65 5.52 -3.95 0.19
C SER A 65 4.19 -3.20 0.35
N PRO A 66 3.85 -2.27 -0.55
CA PRO A 66 2.55 -1.60 -0.52
C PRO A 66 1.38 -2.58 -0.74
N LEU A 67 0.30 -2.39 0.01
CA LEU A 67 -0.99 -3.06 -0.17
C LEU A 67 -2.12 -2.03 -0.22
N ALA A 68 -3.14 -2.27 -1.04
CA ALA A 68 -4.29 -1.37 -1.14
C ALA A 68 -5.57 -2.13 -1.51
N SER A 69 -6.72 -1.49 -1.30
CA SER A 69 -8.04 -1.99 -1.72
C SER A 69 -8.25 -2.06 -3.24
N GLY A 70 -7.27 -1.59 -4.00
CA GLY A 70 -7.27 -1.53 -5.46
C GLY A 70 -6.56 -0.26 -5.93
N TRP A 71 -6.54 -0.03 -7.23
CA TRP A 71 -6.05 1.21 -7.82
C TRP A 71 -6.68 1.47 -9.18
N VAL A 72 -6.71 2.73 -9.60
CA VAL A 72 -7.29 3.14 -10.89
C VAL A 72 -6.21 3.43 -11.95
N LYS A 73 -6.56 3.15 -13.20
CA LYS A 73 -5.87 3.70 -14.38
C LYS A 73 -6.77 4.74 -15.01
N ILE A 74 -6.36 6.00 -14.95
CA ILE A 74 -7.09 7.13 -15.52
C ILE A 74 -6.44 7.47 -16.86
N SER A 75 -7.24 7.62 -17.91
CA SER A 75 -6.73 7.85 -19.27
C SER A 75 -5.87 9.12 -19.38
N THR A 76 -6.18 10.16 -18.61
CA THR A 76 -5.54 11.48 -18.66
C THR A 76 -4.32 11.60 -17.74
N SER A 77 -4.31 10.95 -16.58
CA SER A 77 -3.23 11.06 -15.57
C SER A 77 -2.37 9.81 -15.43
N GLY A 78 -2.73 8.70 -16.08
CA GLY A 78 -1.94 7.46 -16.08
C GLY A 78 -2.37 6.46 -15.00
N GLN A 79 -1.42 5.67 -14.51
CA GLN A 79 -1.65 4.62 -13.52
C GLN A 79 -1.37 5.16 -12.12
N HIS A 80 -2.23 4.88 -11.15
CA HIS A 80 -2.12 5.39 -9.78
C HIS A 80 -1.79 4.28 -8.77
N PHE A 81 -0.61 3.69 -8.93
CA PHE A 81 -0.20 2.52 -8.16
C PHE A 81 -0.04 2.80 -6.67
N PRO A 82 -0.25 1.80 -5.79
CA PRO A 82 0.02 1.94 -4.35
C PRO A 82 1.45 2.38 -4.04
N THR A 83 2.43 2.02 -4.88
CA THR A 83 3.84 2.39 -4.72
C THR A 83 4.09 3.90 -4.73
N PHE A 84 3.21 4.70 -5.34
CA PHE A 84 3.37 6.15 -5.36
C PHE A 84 3.12 6.79 -4.00
N ALA A 85 2.36 6.16 -3.11
CA ALA A 85 2.20 6.66 -1.75
C ALA A 85 3.39 6.30 -0.84
N PHE A 86 4.39 5.55 -1.32
CA PHE A 86 5.53 5.08 -0.52
C PHE A 86 6.88 5.32 -1.22
N ASP A 87 6.93 6.25 -2.18
CA ASP A 87 8.14 6.53 -2.96
C ASP A 87 8.99 7.67 -2.36
N ALA A 88 8.57 8.24 -1.22
CA ALA A 88 9.21 9.38 -0.55
C ALA A 88 9.28 10.63 -1.43
N VAL A 89 8.44 10.72 -2.47
CA VAL A 89 8.32 11.88 -3.33
C VAL A 89 7.12 12.69 -2.88
N SER A 90 7.33 13.49 -1.83
CA SER A 90 6.35 14.51 -1.42
C SER A 90 6.19 15.54 -2.53
N THR A 91 5.19 15.35 -3.39
CA THR A 91 4.93 16.19 -4.55
C THR A 91 3.49 16.65 -4.62
N THR A 92 3.28 17.85 -5.16
CA THR A 92 1.96 18.33 -5.57
C THR A 92 1.53 17.75 -6.93
N ASP A 93 2.40 16.95 -7.56
CA ASP A 93 2.09 16.24 -8.81
C ASP A 93 1.07 15.12 -8.54
N LEU A 94 -0.18 15.40 -8.88
CA LEU A 94 -1.30 14.48 -8.69
C LEU A 94 -1.15 13.18 -9.49
N THR A 95 -0.25 13.12 -10.48
CA THR A 95 0.07 11.89 -11.23
C THR A 95 0.93 10.92 -10.42
N LYS A 96 1.47 11.36 -9.28
CA LYS A 96 2.31 10.60 -8.34
C LYS A 96 1.60 10.35 -7.02
N ALA A 97 0.33 9.97 -7.10
CA ALA A 97 -0.45 9.56 -5.94
C ALA A 97 -1.09 8.20 -6.19
N TRP A 98 -1.30 7.42 -5.13
CA TRP A 98 -2.22 6.29 -5.17
C TRP A 98 -3.66 6.80 -5.19
N TRP A 99 -4.51 6.19 -6.02
CA TRP A 99 -5.94 6.51 -6.12
C TRP A 99 -6.75 5.23 -5.96
N SER A 100 -7.69 5.23 -5.01
CA SER A 100 -8.50 4.05 -4.68
C SER A 100 -9.40 3.60 -5.83
N LEU A 101 -9.62 2.29 -5.95
CA LEU A 101 -10.63 1.71 -6.85
C LEU A 101 -11.96 1.50 -6.12
N CYS A 102 -12.56 2.58 -5.63
CA CYS A 102 -13.90 2.54 -5.04
C CYS A 102 -14.94 3.10 -6.04
N GLY A 103 -16.20 2.71 -5.87
CA GLY A 103 -17.29 3.23 -6.69
C GLY A 103 -17.21 2.87 -8.18
N TYR A 104 -16.40 1.85 -8.53
CA TYR A 104 -16.29 1.33 -9.88
C TYR A 104 -17.33 0.23 -10.09
N ASP A 105 -18.38 0.52 -10.84
CA ASP A 105 -19.29 -0.52 -11.31
C ASP A 105 -18.59 -1.30 -12.44
N LEU A 106 -18.05 -2.48 -12.12
CA LEU A 106 -17.33 -3.36 -13.07
C LEU A 106 -18.25 -3.91 -14.20
N GLY A 107 -19.45 -3.36 -14.37
CA GLY A 107 -20.58 -4.07 -14.96
C GLY A 107 -21.07 -3.63 -16.34
N GLN A 108 -20.64 -2.52 -16.93
CA GLN A 108 -21.19 -2.10 -18.23
C GLN A 108 -20.09 -1.86 -19.29
N PRO A 109 -19.96 -2.78 -20.27
CA PRO A 109 -19.18 -2.53 -21.48
C PRO A 109 -19.70 -1.27 -22.17
N GLY A 110 -18.88 -0.22 -22.21
CA GLY A 110 -19.20 1.03 -22.90
C GLY A 110 -19.66 2.18 -22.01
N ASP A 111 -19.65 2.04 -20.68
CA ASP A 111 -19.84 3.20 -19.79
C ASP A 111 -18.52 4.01 -19.71
N PRO A 112 -18.48 5.24 -20.24
CA PRO A 112 -17.30 6.07 -20.18
C PRO A 112 -17.04 6.51 -18.74
N LEU A 113 -16.17 5.78 -18.02
CA LEU A 113 -15.60 6.14 -16.71
C LEU A 113 -16.54 7.07 -15.93
N THR A 114 -17.71 6.56 -15.52
CA THR A 114 -18.61 7.38 -14.71
C THR A 114 -17.80 7.76 -13.47
N TYR A 115 -17.56 9.06 -13.33
CA TYR A 115 -16.74 9.63 -12.27
C TYR A 115 -17.21 9.01 -10.95
N GLY A 116 -16.29 8.35 -10.24
CA GLY A 116 -16.59 7.33 -9.24
C GLY A 116 -17.66 7.78 -8.25
N SER A 117 -18.59 6.88 -7.92
CA SER A 117 -19.71 7.12 -6.99
C SER A 117 -19.27 7.32 -5.54
N GLY A 118 -18.01 7.68 -5.33
CA GLY A 118 -17.40 7.79 -4.03
C GLY A 118 -16.91 6.46 -3.47
N CYS A 119 -16.32 6.55 -2.28
CA CYS A 119 -16.03 5.38 -1.45
C CYS A 119 -16.96 5.39 -0.23
N ALA A 120 -17.61 4.27 0.07
CA ALA A 120 -18.27 4.09 1.37
C ALA A 120 -17.24 4.04 2.51
N ILE A 121 -17.68 4.24 3.74
CA ILE A 121 -16.82 4.13 4.94
C ILE A 121 -16.16 2.76 4.94
N GLY A 122 -14.82 2.73 5.02
CA GLY A 122 -14.06 1.49 5.10
C GLY A 122 -13.76 0.80 3.77
N GLU A 123 -14.24 1.33 2.65
CA GLU A 123 -14.04 0.72 1.33
C GLU A 123 -12.63 0.96 0.78
N ALA A 124 -12.10 2.18 0.98
CA ALA A 124 -10.80 2.58 0.49
C ALA A 124 -9.74 2.47 1.60
N TRP A 125 -8.68 1.73 1.31
CA TRP A 125 -7.54 1.59 2.23
C TRP A 125 -6.23 1.40 1.47
N ILE A 126 -5.15 1.87 2.08
CA ILE A 126 -3.78 1.69 1.63
C ILE A 126 -2.88 1.45 2.84
N GLY A 127 -1.86 0.63 2.68
CA GLY A 127 -1.03 0.16 3.77
C GLY A 127 0.28 -0.43 3.30
N LEU A 128 0.99 -1.01 4.27
CA LEU A 128 2.32 -1.58 4.11
C LEU A 128 2.40 -2.95 4.77
N GLU A 129 3.09 -3.87 4.11
CA GLU A 129 3.44 -5.18 4.62
C GLU A 129 4.95 -5.28 4.79
N SER A 130 5.42 -5.67 5.99
CA SER A 130 6.83 -6.02 6.20
C SER A 130 7.01 -7.52 6.04
N ALA A 131 7.94 -7.91 5.16
CA ALA A 131 8.28 -9.33 4.95
C ALA A 131 9.23 -9.88 6.04
N GLU A 132 9.94 -9.01 6.77
CA GLU A 132 11.08 -9.41 7.58
C GLU A 132 10.79 -9.44 9.09
N ARG A 133 9.91 -8.55 9.57
CA ARG A 133 9.65 -8.42 11.00
C ARG A 133 8.29 -7.82 11.29
N ASP A 134 7.74 -8.22 12.43
CA ASP A 134 6.63 -7.53 13.08
C ASP A 134 7.07 -6.09 13.41
N PHE A 135 6.16 -5.14 13.24
CA PHE A 135 6.41 -3.75 13.64
C PHE A 135 5.17 -3.14 14.27
N ASP A 136 5.39 -2.18 15.17
CA ASP A 136 4.33 -1.49 15.87
C ASP A 136 4.32 -0.02 15.48
N VAL A 137 3.25 0.41 14.81
CA VAL A 137 3.12 1.78 14.34
C VAL A 137 2.80 2.71 15.51
N LYS A 138 3.68 3.67 15.75
CA LYS A 138 3.53 4.70 16.79
C LYS A 138 3.19 6.07 16.21
N CYS A 139 3.57 6.30 14.96
CA CYS A 139 3.22 7.50 14.22
C CYS A 139 2.91 7.16 12.76
N VAL A 140 1.97 7.90 12.18
CA VAL A 140 1.64 7.89 10.76
C VAL A 140 1.87 9.30 10.25
N ARG A 141 2.38 9.45 9.03
CA ARG A 141 2.28 10.71 8.29
C ARG A 141 1.55 10.43 6.99
N VAL A 142 0.61 11.29 6.63
CA VAL A 142 -0.15 11.16 5.40
C VAL A 142 -0.14 12.48 4.65
N LEU A 143 0.04 12.42 3.34
CA LEU A 143 -0.17 13.54 2.43
C LEU A 143 -1.30 13.15 1.49
N GLN A 144 -2.45 13.81 1.65
CA GLN A 144 -3.57 13.66 0.71
C GLN A 144 -3.43 14.67 -0.42
N VAL A 145 -4.05 14.38 -1.57
CA VAL A 145 -4.13 15.39 -2.63
C VAL A 145 -4.94 16.61 -2.14
N PRO A 146 -4.59 17.85 -2.53
CA PRO A 146 -5.29 19.06 -2.11
C PRO A 146 -6.62 19.24 -2.87
N ASN A 147 -7.48 18.23 -2.82
CA ASN A 147 -8.83 18.25 -3.38
C ASN A 147 -9.79 17.55 -2.43
N ALA A 148 -10.72 18.31 -1.85
CA ALA A 148 -11.72 17.84 -0.89
C ALA A 148 -12.61 16.71 -1.40
N THR A 149 -12.77 16.54 -2.72
CA THR A 149 -13.54 15.40 -3.27
C THR A 149 -12.74 14.09 -3.28
N HIS A 150 -11.42 14.17 -3.07
CA HIS A 150 -10.48 13.05 -3.10
C HIS A 150 -9.67 12.88 -1.81
N SER A 151 -10.08 13.56 -0.75
CA SER A 151 -9.47 13.49 0.58
C SER A 151 -10.55 13.22 1.64
N VAL A 152 -10.11 12.78 2.81
CA VAL A 152 -10.97 12.62 3.99
C VAL A 152 -10.44 13.45 5.15
N GLY A 153 -11.34 14.00 5.95
CA GLY A 153 -11.05 14.60 7.24
C GLY A 153 -10.84 13.56 8.34
N THR A 154 -11.27 12.31 8.16
CA THR A 154 -11.11 11.27 9.19
C THR A 154 -10.50 9.98 8.63
N ILE A 155 -9.41 9.52 9.24
CA ILE A 155 -8.70 8.28 8.87
C ILE A 155 -8.69 7.28 10.04
N GLY A 156 -8.93 6.01 9.75
CA GLY A 156 -8.67 4.90 10.68
C GLY A 156 -7.28 4.30 10.44
N LEU A 157 -6.62 3.84 11.49
CA LEU A 157 -5.43 2.99 11.42
C LEU A 157 -5.79 1.58 11.89
N ASP A 158 -5.66 0.62 10.99
CA ASP A 158 -5.88 -0.79 11.27
C ASP A 158 -4.56 -1.55 11.27
N ARG A 159 -4.53 -2.62 12.07
CA ARG A 159 -3.44 -3.59 12.16
C ARG A 159 -3.98 -4.99 11.90
N TRP A 160 -3.22 -5.81 11.17
CA TRP A 160 -3.52 -7.23 11.03
C TRP A 160 -3.10 -7.99 12.28
N ASP A 161 -4.01 -8.75 12.89
CA ASP A 161 -3.73 -9.54 14.10
C ASP A 161 -3.38 -11.02 13.81
N GLY A 162 -3.22 -11.38 12.54
CA GLY A 162 -3.05 -12.76 12.09
C GLY A 162 -4.34 -13.38 11.53
N SER A 163 -5.50 -12.82 11.86
CA SER A 163 -6.81 -13.35 11.48
C SER A 163 -7.76 -12.31 10.87
N GLN A 164 -7.70 -11.07 11.35
CA GLN A 164 -8.56 -9.97 10.94
C GLN A 164 -7.85 -8.63 11.08
N TRP A 165 -8.44 -7.62 10.47
CA TRP A 165 -8.06 -6.23 10.67
C TRP A 165 -8.69 -5.71 11.95
N VAL A 166 -7.86 -5.12 12.82
CA VAL A 166 -8.29 -4.52 14.08
C VAL A 166 -7.98 -3.03 14.06
N ARG A 167 -8.99 -2.20 14.32
CA ARG A 167 -8.84 -0.75 14.45
C ARG A 167 -8.00 -0.43 15.69
N VAL A 168 -6.87 0.24 15.50
CA VAL A 168 -5.97 0.68 16.57
C VAL A 168 -6.28 2.12 16.98
N ARG A 169 -6.54 2.99 16.01
CA ARG A 169 -6.77 4.43 16.25
C ARG A 169 -7.59 5.06 15.12
N THR A 170 -8.29 6.15 15.42
CA THR A 170 -8.92 7.02 14.44
C THR A 170 -8.37 8.44 14.60
N PHE A 171 -8.04 9.09 13.49
CA PHE A 171 -7.43 10.42 13.41
C PHE A 171 -8.43 11.38 12.73
N PRO A 172 -9.05 12.31 13.48
CA PRO A 172 -9.80 13.40 12.89
C PRO A 172 -8.85 14.51 12.41
N GLY A 173 -9.32 15.36 11.49
CA GLY A 173 -8.53 16.46 10.94
C GLY A 173 -7.40 15.99 10.02
N ALA A 174 -7.54 14.84 9.37
CA ALA A 174 -6.56 14.34 8.40
C ALA A 174 -6.50 15.18 7.10
N ASP A 175 -7.43 16.11 6.94
CA ASP A 175 -7.46 17.18 5.94
C ASP A 175 -6.83 18.48 6.46
N ALA A 176 -6.38 18.53 7.72
CA ALA A 176 -5.64 19.66 8.26
C ALA A 176 -4.15 19.51 7.94
N VAL A 177 -3.60 20.53 7.29
CA VAL A 177 -2.19 20.65 6.96
C VAL A 177 -1.44 21.26 8.16
N ASP A 178 -0.32 20.68 8.57
CA ASP A 178 0.61 21.30 9.50
C ASP A 178 1.37 22.47 8.83
N ALA A 179 2.19 23.18 9.61
CA ALA A 179 2.96 24.33 9.12
C ALA A 179 3.96 23.98 8.01
N ASP A 180 4.32 22.70 7.87
CA ASP A 180 5.27 22.19 6.88
C ASP A 180 4.56 21.61 5.65
N GLY A 181 3.24 21.75 5.54
CA GLY A 181 2.50 21.23 4.39
C GLY A 181 2.10 19.76 4.51
N ARG A 182 2.25 19.13 5.68
CA ARG A 182 2.02 17.69 5.90
C ARG A 182 0.74 17.48 6.71
N PHE A 183 -0.04 16.44 6.40
CA PHE A 183 -1.25 16.13 7.16
C PHE A 183 -0.94 15.10 8.27
N LEU A 184 -1.65 15.23 9.39
CA LEU A 184 -1.48 14.42 10.61
C LEU A 184 -1.67 12.91 10.38
#